data_AF-A0A937J0T2-F1
#
_entry.id   AF-A0A937J0T2-F1
#
_cell.length_a   1.000
_cell.length_b   1.000
_cell.length_c   1.000
_cell.angle_alpha   90.00
_cell.angle_beta   90.00
_cell.angle_gamma   90.00
#
_symmetry.space_group_name_H-M   'P 1'
#
loop_
_entity.id
_entity.type
_entity.pdbx_description
1 polymer ?
#
loop_
_entity_poly.entity_id
_entity_poly.type
_entity_poly.pdbx_seq_one_letter_code
_entity_poly.pdbx_strand_id
1 'polypeptide(L)' 'MDKLGAIIAQLTSLTLSLIVLGVALGVVFGDAPFVGDVLDNALGLVTTLGDAGLVGLLVAGYLMASMD' A
#
# COMPACT_ATOMS: atom_id res chain seq x y z
N MET A 1 -25.58 15.13 14.43
CA MET A 1 -24.23 14.54 14.28
C MET A 1 -24.19 13.46 13.20
N ASP A 2 -25.32 12.87 12.82
CA ASP A 2 -25.39 11.80 11.81
C ASP A 2 -25.05 12.23 10.38
N LYS A 3 -25.41 13.46 9.98
CA LYS A 3 -25.16 13.96 8.62
C LYS A 3 -23.68 14.19 8.32
N LEU A 4 -22.93 14.74 9.28
CA LEU A 4 -21.49 14.97 9.12
C LEU A 4 -20.73 13.65 9.05
N GLY A 5 -21.06 12.69 9.93
CA GLY A 5 -20.50 11.34 9.86
C GLY A 5 -20.83 10.63 8.54
N ALA A 6 -22.07 10.75 8.06
CA ALA A 6 -22.48 10.19 6.78
C ALA A 6 -21.74 10.81 5.58
N ILE A 7 -21.53 12.13 5.58
CA ILE A 7 -20.76 12.83 4.53
C ILE A 7 -19.30 12.38 4.55
N ILE A 8 -18.68 12.30 5.72
CA ILE A 8 -17.30 11.82 5.85
C ILE A 8 -17.20 10.37 5.35
N ALA A 9 -18.12 9.50 5.73
CA ALA A 9 -18.13 8.12 5.27
C ALA A 9 -18.28 8.00 3.74
N GLN A 10 -19.14 8.81 3.12
CA GLN A 10 -19.30 8.86 1.67
C GLN A 10 -18.04 9.39 0.98
N LEU A 11 -17.42 10.44 1.52
CA LEU A 11 -16.21 11.01 0.96
C LEU A 11 -15.03 10.03 1.08
N THR A 12 -14.89 9.34 2.21
CA THR A 12 -13.89 8.28 2.39
C THR A 12 -14.11 7.15 1.38
N SER A 13 -15.35 6.70 1.22
CA SER A 13 -15.70 5.67 0.23
C SER A 13 -15.34 6.09 -1.20
N LEU A 14 -15.64 7.35 -1.56
CA LEU A 14 -15.27 7.92 -2.85
C LEU A 14 -13.75 7.99 -3.01
N THR A 15 -13.01 8.45 -2.00
CA THR A 15 -11.55 8.51 -2.06
C THR A 15 -10.94 7.12 -2.23
N LEU A 16 -11.45 6.11 -1.52
CA LEU A 16 -11.01 4.72 -1.67
C LEU A 16 -11.26 4.19 -3.08
N SER A 17 -12.42 4.48 -3.68
CA SER A 17 -12.69 4.04 -5.05
C SER A 17 -11.79 4.75 -6.07
N LEU A 18 -11.44 6.01 -5.84
CA LEU A 18 -10.49 6.75 -6.67
C LEU A 18 -9.05 6.23 -6.54
N ILE A 19 -8.63 5.78 -5.35
CA ILE A 19 -7.32 5.12 -5.15
C ILE A 19 -7.23 3.84 -5.97
N VAL A 20 -8.26 2.99 -5.90
CA VAL A 20 -8.33 1.73 -6.66
C VAL A 20 -8.32 1.98 -8.17
N LEU A 21 -9.09 2.96 -8.62
CA LEU A 21 -9.07 3.40 -10.01
C LEU A 21 -7.68 3.90 -10.42
N GLY A 22 -7.02 4.66 -9.55
CA GLY A 22 -5.66 5.17 -9.75
C GLY A 22 -4.63 4.09 -9.99
N VAL A 23 -4.62 3.07 -9.15
CA VAL A 23 -3.74 1.92 -9.29
C VAL A 23 -4.00 1.21 -10.62
N ALA A 24 -5.28 0.96 -10.96
CA ALA A 24 -5.64 0.30 -12.22
C ALA A 24 -5.21 1.11 -13.46
N LEU A 25 -5.42 2.44 -13.44
CA LEU A 25 -5.00 3.33 -14.52
C LEU A 25 -3.47 3.40 -14.62
N GLY A 26 -2.76 3.49 -13.50
CA GLY A 26 -1.30 3.52 -13.45
C GLY A 26 -0.68 2.25 -14.04
N VAL A 27 -1.28 1.09 -13.78
CA VAL A 27 -0.82 -0.19 -14.34
C VAL A 27 -1.03 -0.25 -15.86
N VAL A 28 -2.15 0.25 -16.38
CA VAL A 28 -2.51 0.13 -17.80
C VAL A 28 -1.86 1.21 -18.66
N PHE A 29 -1.83 2.45 -18.18
CA PHE A 29 -1.45 3.63 -18.94
C PHE A 29 -0.13 4.24 -18.50
N GLY A 30 0.46 3.81 -17.38
CA GLY A 30 1.65 4.42 -16.80
C GLY A 30 1.31 5.73 -16.09
N ASP A 31 1.78 6.86 -16.63
CA ASP A 31 1.55 8.18 -16.03
C ASP A 31 0.12 8.68 -16.30
N ALA A 32 -0.79 8.37 -15.37
CA ALA A 32 -2.19 8.76 -15.44
C ALA A 32 -2.44 10.08 -14.67
N PRO A 33 -3.09 11.08 -15.29
CA PRO A 33 -3.39 12.34 -14.61
C PRO A 33 -4.30 12.08 -13.40
N PHE A 34 -4.11 12.87 -12.33
CA PHE A 34 -4.82 12.80 -11.04
C PHE A 34 -4.43 11.66 -10.08
N VAL A 35 -3.54 10.73 -10.47
CA VAL A 35 -3.29 9.50 -9.67
C VAL A 35 -1.84 9.00 -9.62
N GLY A 36 -0.89 9.83 -10.07
CA GLY A 36 0.52 9.49 -10.28
C GLY A 36 1.16 8.66 -9.16
N ASP A 37 1.28 9.21 -7.95
CA ASP A 37 2.10 8.57 -6.91
C ASP A 37 1.39 7.41 -6.18
N VAL A 38 0.12 7.10 -6.47
CA VAL A 38 -0.63 6.10 -5.69
C VAL A 38 -0.08 4.69 -5.92
N LEU A 39 0.22 4.35 -7.17
CA LEU A 39 0.81 3.06 -7.53
C LEU A 39 2.23 2.94 -6.96
N ASP A 40 3.05 3.99 -7.09
CA ASP A 40 4.43 4.00 -6.60
C ASP A 40 4.50 3.91 -5.07
N ASN A 41 3.61 4.58 -4.36
CA ASN A 41 3.49 4.45 -2.91
C ASN A 41 3.11 3.02 -2.50
N ALA A 42 2.17 2.38 -3.21
CA ALA A 42 1.77 1.01 -2.93
C ALA A 42 2.92 0.02 -3.20
N LEU A 43 3.64 0.18 -4.31
CA LEU A 43 4.80 -0.63 -4.64
C LEU A 43 5.95 -0.42 -3.64
N GLY A 44 6.22 0.83 -3.24
CA GLY A 44 7.22 1.15 -2.23
C GLY A 44 6.95 0.50 -0.88
N LEU A 45 5.68 0.44 -0.47
CA LEU A 45 5.28 -0.30 0.73
C LEU A 45 5.54 -1.81 0.58
N VAL A 46 5.14 -2.41 -0.54
CA VAL A 46 5.38 -3.84 -0.80
C VAL A 46 6.88 -4.16 -0.82
N THR A 47 7.70 -3.33 -1.47
CA THR A 47 9.16 -3.48 -1.47
C THR A 47 9.73 -3.40 -0.05
N THR A 48 9.30 -2.42 0.74
CA THR A 48 9.73 -2.27 2.14
C THR A 48 9.36 -3.50 2.98
N LEU A 49 8.14 -4.03 2.80
CA LEU A 49 7.70 -5.25 3.47
C LEU A 49 8.50 -6.48 3.01
N GLY A 50 8.84 -6.56 1.72
CA GLY A 50 9.65 -7.64 1.15
C GLY A 50 11.08 -7.63 1.71
N ASP A 51 11.72 -6.48 1.72
CA ASP A 51 13.08 -6.30 2.25
C ASP A 51 13.12 -6.60 3.75
N ALA A 52 12.19 -6.04 4.53
CA ALA A 52 12.09 -6.31 5.96
C ALA A 52 11.76 -7.79 6.26
N GLY A 53 10.95 -8.43 5.43
CA GLY A 53 10.63 -9.86 5.56
C GLY A 53 11.84 -10.76 5.31
N LEU A 54 12.63 -10.47 4.27
CA LEU A 54 13.87 -11.19 3.98
C LEU A 54 14.88 -11.07 5.14
N VAL A 55 15.06 -9.84 5.65
CA VAL A 55 15.91 -9.59 6.83
C VAL A 55 15.39 -10.38 8.04
N GLY A 56 14.08 -10.43 8.25
CA GLY A 56 13.46 -11.23 9.32
C GLY A 56 13.76 -12.73 9.21
N LEU A 57 13.68 -13.31 8.00
CA LEU A 57 14.04 -14.72 7.76
C LEU A 57 15.52 -14.99 8.00
N LEU A 58 16.40 -14.07 7.59
CA LEU A 58 17.84 -14.13 7.83
C LEU A 58 18.16 -14.14 9.34
N VAL A 59 17.51 -13.24 10.10
CA VAL A 59 17.64 -13.17 11.55
C VAL A 59 17.13 -14.45 12.20
N ALA A 60 15.99 -14.99 11.77
CA ALA A 60 15.47 -16.25 12.30
C ALA A 60 16.43 -17.42 12.06
N GLY A 61 17.02 -17.50 10.86
CA GLY A 61 18.05 -18.50 10.54
C GLY A 61 19.33 -18.34 11.37
N TYR A 62 19.80 -17.11 11.56
CA TYR A 62 20.94 -16.81 12.43
C TYR A 62 20.67 -17.24 13.87
N LEU A 63 19.50 -16.89 14.43
CA LEU A 63 19.13 -17.27 15.79
C LEU A 63 19.14 -18.79 15.93
N MET A 64 18.53 -19.52 15.00
CA MET A 64 18.52 -20.99 14.99
C MET A 64 19.94 -21.58 14.94
N ALA A 65 20.86 -21.00 14.17
CA ALA A 65 22.25 -21.44 14.10
C ALA A 65 23.06 -21.08 15.36
N SER A 66 22.72 -19.98 16.05
CA SER A 66 23.36 -19.54 17.29
C SER A 66 22.84 -20.22 18.56
N MET A 67 21.83 -21.10 18.42
CA MET A 67 21.24 -21.88 19.51
C MET A 67 21.96 -23.22 19.76
N ASP A 68 22.98 -23.53 18.97
CA ASP A 68 23.95 -24.62 19.18
C ASP A 68 25.11 -24.13 20.09
#